data_AF-A0AAP3BG48-F1
#
_entry.id   AF-A0AAP3BG48-F1
#
_cell.length_a   1.000
_cell.length_b   1.000
_cell.length_c   1.000
_cell.angle_alpha   90.00
_cell.angle_beta   90.00
_cell.angle_gamma   90.00
#
_symmetry.space_group_name_H-M   'P 1'
#
loop_
_entity.id
_entity.type
_entity.pdbx_description
1 polymer ?
#
loop_
_entity_poly.entity_id
_entity_poly.type
_entity_poly.pdbx_seq_one_letter_code
_entity_poly.pdbx_strand_id
1 'polypeptide(L)'
;MAKHPLWNDDYWLLLLQLYQKKPMGVKPLYSKGIVDLSLELHIQPEYLHAQMFKLQRITPRIKRLWDKYADNPRLLSRDIKILRSMNGCGNARDFFAGVEVKESFEKDWEPITEEPSLTPVMLIIILDLYFQLTPITMVAETPEIINLGKLIKVSPKLIAEVMGVYQYCDPYLNRQQAPDSKLISACRDIWHRYGNGNPDKLNQLAINLQEYYK
;
A
#
# COMPACT_ATOMS: atom_id res chain seq x y z
N MET A 1 -12.76 -3.24 -19.94
CA MET A 1 -12.86 -2.75 -18.54
C MET A 1 -13.65 -1.47 -18.53
N ALA A 2 -14.71 -1.41 -17.73
CA ALA A 2 -15.45 -0.17 -17.51
C ALA A 2 -14.52 0.92 -16.93
N LYS A 3 -14.79 2.18 -17.25
CA LYS A 3 -14.06 3.33 -16.68
C LYS A 3 -14.35 3.37 -15.17
N HIS A 4 -13.31 3.49 -14.33
CA HIS A 4 -13.52 3.61 -12.88
C HIS A 4 -14.30 4.92 -12.62
N PRO A 5 -15.29 4.94 -11.71
CA PRO A 5 -16.15 6.11 -11.51
C PRO A 5 -15.38 7.41 -11.24
N LEU A 6 -14.29 7.32 -10.46
CA LEU A 6 -13.45 8.46 -10.10
C LEU A 6 -12.37 8.80 -11.14
N TRP A 7 -12.24 8.05 -12.23
CA TRP A 7 -11.16 8.27 -13.19
C TRP A 7 -11.42 9.48 -14.08
N ASN A 8 -10.56 10.50 -13.95
CA ASN A 8 -10.48 11.63 -14.87
C ASN A 8 -9.35 11.43 -15.91
N ASP A 9 -9.61 11.88 -17.12
CA ASP A 9 -8.68 11.88 -18.24
C ASP A 9 -7.45 12.77 -18.04
N ASP A 10 -7.52 13.78 -17.18
CA ASP A 10 -6.34 14.58 -16.84
C ASP A 10 -5.33 13.84 -15.94
N TYR A 11 -5.77 12.77 -15.26
CA TYR A 11 -4.89 11.95 -14.40
C TYR A 11 -3.85 11.14 -15.20
N TRP A 12 -3.96 11.09 -16.53
CA TRP A 12 -2.88 10.59 -17.38
C TRP A 12 -1.57 11.37 -17.19
N LEU A 13 -1.63 12.66 -16.86
CA LEU A 13 -0.42 13.46 -16.59
C LEU A 13 0.31 12.96 -15.32
N LEU A 14 -0.46 12.64 -14.27
CA LEU A 14 0.07 12.11 -13.01
C LEU A 14 0.74 10.75 -13.22
N LEU A 15 0.08 9.85 -13.96
CA LEU A 15 0.66 8.55 -14.33
C LEU A 15 1.88 8.67 -15.24
N LEU A 16 1.85 9.60 -16.21
CA LEU A 16 2.99 9.83 -17.11
C LEU A 16 4.21 10.34 -16.33
N GLN A 17 4.01 11.24 -15.37
CA GLN A 17 5.09 11.70 -14.49
C GLN A 17 5.67 10.54 -13.69
N LEU A 18 4.84 9.68 -13.11
CA LEU A 18 5.32 8.49 -12.41
C LEU A 18 6.08 7.56 -13.35
N TYR A 19 5.56 7.29 -14.54
CA TYR A 19 6.18 6.43 -15.55
C TYR A 19 7.57 6.93 -15.96
N GLN A 20 7.75 8.25 -16.11
CA GLN A 20 9.02 8.88 -16.49
C GLN A 20 10.06 8.90 -15.36
N LYS A 21 9.68 8.76 -14.08
CA LYS A 21 10.66 8.67 -12.98
C LYS A 21 11.59 7.47 -13.21
N LYS A 22 12.86 7.57 -12.85
CA LYS A 22 13.80 6.44 -13.02
C LYS A 22 13.50 5.31 -12.00
N PRO A 23 13.67 4.02 -12.36
CA PRO A 23 13.82 3.53 -13.72
C PRO A 23 12.54 3.75 -14.53
N MET A 24 12.67 4.25 -15.77
CA MET A 24 11.50 4.60 -16.59
C MET A 24 10.69 3.34 -16.93
N GLY A 25 9.36 3.43 -16.81
CA GLY A 25 8.49 2.30 -17.10
C GLY A 25 7.32 2.17 -16.11
N VAL A 26 6.63 1.04 -16.24
CA VAL A 26 5.59 0.61 -15.30
C VAL A 26 6.23 0.38 -13.93
N LYS A 27 5.77 1.11 -12.93
CA LYS A 27 6.16 0.94 -11.53
C LYS A 27 5.50 -0.28 -10.90
N PRO A 28 6.13 -0.90 -9.89
CA PRO A 28 5.49 -1.95 -9.09
C PRO A 28 4.12 -1.51 -8.53
N LEU A 29 3.22 -2.47 -8.35
CA LEU A 29 1.82 -2.26 -7.95
C LEU A 29 1.68 -1.38 -6.71
N TYR A 30 2.41 -1.68 -5.62
CA TYR A 30 2.41 -0.86 -4.41
C TYR A 30 3.70 -0.06 -4.24
N SER A 31 4.36 0.31 -5.34
CA SER A 31 5.45 1.30 -5.24
C SER A 31 4.94 2.59 -4.61
N LYS A 32 5.81 3.27 -3.85
CA LYS A 32 5.46 4.51 -3.14
C LYS A 32 4.68 5.51 -3.98
N GLY A 33 5.14 5.76 -5.21
CA GLY A 33 4.48 6.70 -6.11
C GLY A 33 3.06 6.29 -6.54
N ILE A 34 2.79 4.98 -6.70
CA ILE A 34 1.45 4.50 -7.04
C ILE A 34 0.52 4.56 -5.83
N VAL A 35 1.00 4.18 -4.64
CA VAL A 35 0.20 4.23 -3.41
C VAL A 35 -0.10 5.68 -3.03
N ASP A 36 0.88 6.58 -3.03
CA ASP A 36 0.67 7.99 -2.71
C ASP A 36 -0.37 8.62 -3.67
N LEU A 37 -0.27 8.30 -4.97
CA LEU A 37 -1.24 8.77 -5.97
C LEU A 37 -2.61 8.10 -5.80
N SER A 38 -2.64 6.84 -5.38
CA SER A 38 -3.86 6.09 -5.09
C SER A 38 -4.65 6.72 -3.94
N LEU A 39 -3.95 7.09 -2.87
CA LEU A 39 -4.50 7.82 -1.73
C LEU A 39 -4.93 9.24 -2.13
N GLU A 40 -4.12 9.95 -2.93
CA GLU A 40 -4.47 11.27 -3.45
C GLU A 40 -5.76 11.26 -4.28
N LEU A 41 -5.94 10.23 -5.13
CA LEU A 41 -7.08 10.15 -6.05
C LEU A 41 -8.27 9.35 -5.50
N HIS A 42 -8.12 8.71 -4.34
CA HIS A 42 -9.06 7.71 -3.80
C HIS A 42 -9.39 6.59 -4.81
N ILE A 43 -8.39 6.16 -5.58
CA ILE A 43 -8.51 5.10 -6.60
C ILE A 43 -7.54 3.99 -6.24
N GLN A 44 -8.01 2.74 -6.16
CA GLN A 44 -7.19 1.58 -5.79
C GLN A 44 -5.90 1.45 -6.64
N PRO A 45 -4.77 1.05 -6.03
CA PRO A 45 -3.48 0.91 -6.73
C PRO A 45 -3.53 0.03 -7.97
N GLU A 46 -4.31 -1.05 -7.95
CA GLU A 46 -4.50 -2.01 -9.04
C GLU A 46 -5.02 -1.34 -10.30
N TYR A 47 -5.94 -0.38 -10.14
CA TYR A 47 -6.50 0.36 -11.26
C TYR A 47 -5.44 1.28 -11.88
N LEU A 48 -4.72 2.04 -11.06
CA LEU A 48 -3.65 2.95 -11.52
C LEU A 48 -2.52 2.18 -12.20
N HIS A 49 -2.11 1.06 -11.61
CA HIS A 49 -1.12 0.15 -12.17
C HIS A 49 -1.57 -0.39 -13.54
N ALA A 50 -2.82 -0.82 -13.67
CA ALA A 50 -3.39 -1.26 -14.95
C ALA A 50 -3.47 -0.13 -16.00
N GLN A 51 -3.73 1.12 -15.60
CA GLN A 51 -3.68 2.27 -16.52
C GLN A 51 -2.25 2.54 -16.99
N MET A 52 -1.26 2.37 -16.12
CA MET A 52 0.15 2.59 -16.47
C MET A 52 0.63 1.63 -17.57
N PHE A 53 0.15 0.38 -17.61
CA PHE A 53 0.40 -0.52 -18.76
C PHE A 53 -0.15 0.01 -20.08
N LYS A 54 -1.21 0.83 -20.06
CA LYS A 54 -1.73 1.44 -21.30
C LYS A 54 -0.82 2.56 -21.81
N LEU A 55 0.03 3.16 -20.96
CA LEU A 55 1.05 4.13 -21.43
C LEU A 55 2.07 3.48 -22.39
N GLN A 56 2.26 2.16 -22.28
CA GLN A 56 3.10 1.40 -23.21
C GLN A 56 2.42 1.18 -24.57
N ARG A 57 1.08 1.29 -24.63
CA ARG A 57 0.32 1.10 -25.86
C ARG A 57 0.33 2.42 -26.64
N ILE A 58 0.88 2.41 -27.85
CA ILE A 58 0.94 3.57 -28.75
C ILE A 58 -0.44 3.82 -29.39
N THR A 59 -1.42 4.16 -28.56
CA THR A 59 -2.70 4.69 -29.06
C THR A 59 -2.50 6.15 -29.49
N PRO A 60 -3.29 6.68 -30.44
CA PRO A 60 -3.13 8.06 -30.92
C PRO A 60 -3.15 9.11 -29.81
N ARG A 61 -3.96 8.88 -28.76
CA ARG A 61 -4.05 9.77 -27.60
C ARG A 61 -2.80 9.72 -26.72
N ILE A 62 -2.32 8.52 -26.40
CA ILE A 62 -1.08 8.34 -25.63
C ILE A 62 0.12 8.88 -26.40
N LYS A 63 0.16 8.70 -27.73
CA LYS A 63 1.18 9.29 -28.59
C LYS A 63 1.22 10.81 -28.47
N ARG A 64 0.07 11.50 -28.55
CA ARG A 64 0.00 12.96 -28.35
C ARG A 64 0.49 13.41 -26.97
N LEU A 65 0.19 12.64 -25.93
CA LEU A 65 0.69 12.91 -24.58
C LEU A 65 2.22 12.80 -24.51
N TRP A 66 2.78 11.72 -25.07
CA TRP A 66 4.23 11.55 -25.18
C TRP A 66 4.85 12.68 -26.01
N ASP A 67 4.34 12.97 -27.21
CA ASP A 67 4.87 14.03 -28.08
C ASP A 67 4.89 15.41 -27.36
N LYS A 68 3.92 15.68 -26.48
CA LYS A 68 3.85 16.95 -25.72
C LYS A 68 4.81 17.00 -24.52
N TYR A 69 4.98 15.90 -23.79
CA TYR A 69 5.60 15.91 -22.47
C TYR A 69 6.87 15.05 -22.31
N ALA A 70 7.19 14.15 -23.25
CA ALA A 70 8.35 13.25 -23.16
C ALA A 70 9.65 14.00 -22.87
N ASP A 71 9.91 15.03 -23.68
CA ASP A 71 11.14 15.80 -23.66
C ASP A 71 11.01 17.11 -22.88
N ASN A 72 9.86 17.33 -22.22
CA ASN A 72 9.56 18.59 -21.54
C ASN A 72 9.06 18.38 -20.10
N PRO A 73 9.92 17.88 -19.20
CA PRO A 73 9.55 17.56 -17.82
C PRO A 73 9.14 18.80 -17.00
N ARG A 74 9.65 19.99 -17.36
CA ARG A 74 9.26 21.26 -16.74
C ARG A 74 7.82 21.62 -17.07
N LEU A 75 7.42 21.47 -18.33
CA LEU A 75 6.04 21.68 -18.77
C LEU A 75 5.10 20.67 -18.08
N LEU A 76 5.46 19.38 -18.07
CA LEU A 76 4.67 18.35 -17.39
C LEU A 76 4.46 18.68 -15.91
N SER A 77 5.53 19.08 -15.21
CA SER A 77 5.46 19.42 -13.78
C SER A 77 4.60 20.66 -13.52
N ARG A 78 4.66 21.66 -14.41
CA ARG A 78 3.81 22.86 -14.35
C ARG A 78 2.34 22.50 -14.52
N ASP A 79 2.00 21.73 -15.54
CA ASP A 79 0.61 21.36 -15.85
C ASP A 79 0.02 20.46 -14.74
N ILE A 80 0.83 19.56 -14.15
CA ILE A 80 0.44 18.79 -12.97
C ILE A 80 0.20 19.67 -11.75
N LYS A 81 1.03 20.70 -11.53
CA LYS A 81 0.83 21.63 -10.41
C LYS A 81 -0.50 22.38 -10.56
N ILE A 82 -0.85 22.76 -11.79
CA ILE A 82 -2.15 23.39 -12.08
C ILE A 82 -3.27 22.38 -11.81
N LEU A 83 -3.17 21.15 -12.32
CA LEU A 83 -4.16 20.10 -12.10
C LEU A 83 -4.44 19.86 -10.61
N ARG A 84 -3.39 19.74 -9.79
CA ARG A 84 -3.51 19.57 -8.32
C ARG A 84 -4.08 20.79 -7.60
N SER A 85 -3.98 21.97 -8.19
CA SER A 85 -4.55 23.21 -7.63
C SER A 85 -6.03 23.42 -7.97
N MET A 86 -6.58 22.64 -8.90
CA MET A 86 -7.99 22.71 -9.26
C MET A 86 -8.84 21.94 -8.24
N ASN A 87 -9.92 22.54 -7.76
CA ASN A 87 -10.91 21.85 -6.92
C ASN A 87 -11.42 20.60 -7.67
N GLY A 88 -11.26 19.43 -7.06
CA GLY A 88 -11.69 18.15 -7.65
C GLY A 88 -10.58 17.19 -8.04
N CYS A 89 -9.29 17.56 -7.97
CA CYS A 89 -8.21 16.57 -8.01
C CYS A 89 -8.17 15.83 -6.67
N GLY A 90 -8.80 14.66 -6.61
CA GLY A 90 -8.82 13.84 -5.40
C GLY A 90 -9.92 14.14 -4.38
N ASN A 91 -10.99 14.87 -4.72
CA ASN A 91 -12.09 15.07 -3.77
C ASN A 91 -13.11 13.92 -3.83
N ALA A 92 -12.75 12.75 -3.28
CA ALA A 92 -13.77 11.72 -3.03
C ALA A 92 -14.65 12.06 -1.82
N ARG A 93 -14.14 12.84 -0.87
CA ARG A 93 -14.90 13.27 0.33
C ARG A 93 -16.18 14.03 0.00
N ASP A 94 -16.16 14.88 -1.03
CA ASP A 94 -17.36 15.62 -1.47
C ASP A 94 -18.40 14.71 -2.17
N PHE A 95 -17.95 13.60 -2.76
CA PHE A 95 -18.84 12.66 -3.46
C PHE A 95 -19.47 11.61 -2.53
N PHE A 96 -18.76 11.20 -1.47
CA PHE A 96 -19.23 10.19 -0.50
C PHE A 96 -19.78 10.76 0.82
N ALA A 97 -19.98 12.08 0.91
CA ALA A 97 -20.63 12.70 2.05
C ALA A 97 -22.05 12.11 2.27
N GLY A 98 -22.18 11.21 3.26
CA GLY A 98 -23.45 10.59 3.64
C GLY A 98 -23.69 9.15 3.17
N VAL A 99 -22.70 8.48 2.55
CA VAL A 99 -22.78 7.05 2.22
C VAL A 99 -21.87 6.27 3.16
N GLU A 100 -22.39 5.25 3.86
CA GLU A 100 -21.56 4.29 4.60
C GLU A 100 -20.59 3.59 3.64
N VAL A 101 -19.34 4.04 3.64
CA VAL A 101 -18.27 3.46 2.82
C VAL A 101 -17.88 2.11 3.43
N LYS A 102 -18.20 1.01 2.73
CA LYS A 102 -17.55 -0.29 2.93
C LYS A 102 -16.04 -0.06 3.07
N GLU A 103 -15.43 -0.57 4.13
CA GLU A 103 -14.02 -0.35 4.50
C GLU A 103 -13.13 -0.03 3.29
N SER A 104 -12.74 1.24 3.15
CA SER A 104 -11.90 1.69 2.04
C SER A 104 -10.50 1.12 2.21
N PHE A 105 -9.83 0.80 1.09
CA PHE A 105 -8.44 0.33 1.10
C PHE A 105 -7.48 1.32 1.78
N GLU A 106 -7.88 2.59 1.87
CA GLU A 106 -7.13 3.69 2.48
C GLU A 106 -6.87 3.45 3.96
N LYS A 107 -7.82 2.82 4.65
CA LYS A 107 -7.68 2.46 6.07
C LYS A 107 -6.46 1.58 6.32
N ASP A 108 -6.08 0.73 5.35
CA ASP A 108 -4.91 -0.12 5.50
C ASP A 108 -3.58 0.67 5.54
N TRP A 109 -3.60 1.91 5.06
CA TRP A 109 -2.46 2.84 5.02
C TRP A 109 -2.51 3.90 6.12
N GLU A 110 -3.59 3.98 6.89
CA GLU A 110 -3.72 4.90 8.01
C GLU A 110 -2.95 4.37 9.24
N PRO A 111 -2.33 5.25 10.05
CA PRO A 111 -1.73 4.87 11.30
C PRO A 111 -2.74 4.24 12.26
N ILE A 112 -2.32 3.20 12.98
CA ILE A 112 -3.14 2.59 14.03
C ILE A 112 -3.25 3.56 15.21
N THR A 113 -4.47 3.81 15.68
CA THR A 113 -4.74 4.80 16.74
C THR A 113 -3.93 4.54 18.02
N GLU A 114 -3.83 3.28 18.41
CA GLU A 114 -3.16 2.84 19.64
C GLU A 114 -1.63 2.81 19.52
N GLU A 115 -1.11 2.67 18.30
CA GLU A 115 0.32 2.63 17.99
C GLU A 115 0.59 3.29 16.61
N PRO A 116 0.66 4.63 16.55
CA PRO A 116 0.75 5.37 15.28
C PRO A 116 2.03 5.12 14.47
N SER A 117 3.02 4.43 15.04
CA SER A 117 4.20 3.98 14.30
C SER A 117 3.91 2.81 13.35
N LEU A 118 2.75 2.17 13.48
CA LEU A 118 2.30 1.05 12.67
C LEU A 118 1.11 1.42 11.79
N THR A 119 1.00 0.74 10.66
CA THR A 119 -0.19 0.73 9.79
C THR A 119 -0.68 -0.71 9.62
N PRO A 120 -1.94 -0.95 9.24
CA PRO A 120 -2.40 -2.30 8.91
C PRO A 120 -1.55 -2.99 7.83
N VAL A 121 -1.07 -2.26 6.81
CA VAL A 121 -0.11 -2.79 5.81
C VAL A 121 1.16 -3.35 6.47
N MET A 122 1.73 -2.65 7.45
CA MET A 122 2.90 -3.16 8.18
C MET A 122 2.57 -4.45 8.94
N LEU A 123 1.38 -4.52 9.55
CA LEU A 123 0.92 -5.71 10.24
C LEU A 123 0.75 -6.91 9.28
N ILE A 124 0.28 -6.70 8.05
CA ILE A 124 0.21 -7.75 7.01
C ILE A 124 1.60 -8.26 6.66
N ILE A 125 2.57 -7.37 6.49
CA ILE A 125 3.97 -7.75 6.19
C ILE A 125 4.59 -8.52 7.36
N ILE A 126 4.33 -8.10 8.60
CA ILE A 126 4.80 -8.81 9.80
C ILE A 126 4.14 -10.19 9.92
N LEU A 127 2.86 -10.32 9.54
CA LEU A 127 2.16 -11.61 9.54
C LEU A 127 2.77 -12.60 8.52
N ASP A 128 3.18 -12.14 7.35
CA ASP A 128 3.92 -12.99 6.40
C ASP A 128 5.23 -13.50 7.01
N LEU A 129 6.00 -12.62 7.66
CA LEU A 129 7.22 -13.04 8.34
C LEU A 129 6.94 -13.98 9.53
N TYR A 130 5.83 -13.79 10.25
CA TYR A 130 5.40 -14.69 11.31
C TYR A 130 5.27 -16.15 10.82
N PHE A 131 4.70 -16.36 9.64
CA PHE A 131 4.57 -17.72 9.07
C PHE A 131 5.87 -18.31 8.57
N GLN A 132 6.92 -17.51 8.37
CA GLN A 132 8.24 -17.97 7.94
C GLN A 132 9.16 -18.32 9.11
N LEU A 133 8.86 -17.82 10.31
CA LEU A 133 9.67 -18.02 11.51
C LEU A 133 9.06 -19.08 12.43
N THR A 134 9.92 -19.69 13.24
CA THR A 134 9.48 -20.55 14.35
C THR A 134 9.27 -19.70 15.61
N PRO A 135 8.32 -20.04 16.51
CA PRO A 135 8.04 -19.22 17.70
C PRO A 135 9.25 -18.87 18.58
N ILE A 136 10.23 -19.78 18.69
CA ILE A 136 11.45 -19.54 19.49
C ILE A 136 12.39 -18.50 18.87
N THR A 137 12.29 -18.27 17.55
CA THR A 137 13.10 -17.29 16.81
C THR A 137 12.37 -15.95 16.60
N MET A 138 11.16 -15.76 17.15
CA MET A 138 10.42 -14.50 17.04
C MET A 138 10.89 -13.48 18.09
N VAL A 139 12.17 -13.11 18.04
CA VAL A 139 12.84 -12.19 18.99
C VAL A 139 13.54 -11.05 18.25
N ALA A 140 13.78 -9.92 18.94
CA ALA A 140 14.27 -8.69 18.32
C ALA A 140 15.66 -8.82 17.67
N GLU A 141 16.47 -9.78 18.14
CA GLU A 141 17.83 -10.07 17.67
C GLU A 141 17.86 -10.89 16.38
N THR A 142 16.73 -11.46 15.95
CA THR A 142 16.64 -12.30 14.76
C THR A 142 16.91 -11.48 13.49
N PRO A 143 17.86 -11.90 12.62
CA PRO A 143 18.27 -11.13 11.45
C PRO A 143 17.10 -10.70 10.53
N GLU A 144 16.14 -11.58 10.30
CA GLU A 144 14.96 -11.34 9.48
C GLU A 144 14.08 -10.22 10.06
N ILE A 145 13.92 -10.19 11.39
CA ILE A 145 13.17 -9.15 12.11
C ILE A 145 13.93 -7.81 12.05
N ILE A 146 15.25 -7.82 12.21
CA ILE A 146 16.10 -6.63 12.09
C ILE A 146 16.01 -6.04 10.69
N ASN A 147 16.10 -6.88 9.65
CA ASN A 147 16.05 -6.47 8.26
C ASN A 147 14.67 -5.90 7.90
N LEU A 148 13.59 -6.56 8.36
CA LEU A 148 12.23 -6.04 8.18
C LEU A 148 12.07 -4.68 8.87
N GLY A 149 12.53 -4.55 10.11
CA GLY A 149 12.46 -3.29 10.86
C GLY A 149 13.16 -2.12 10.16
N LYS A 150 14.32 -2.37 9.54
CA LYS A 150 15.00 -1.35 8.71
C LYS A 150 14.18 -0.96 7.48
N LEU A 151 13.56 -1.93 6.81
CA LEU A 151 12.74 -1.70 5.61
C LEU A 151 11.52 -0.85 5.94
N ILE A 152 10.66 -1.30 6.86
CA ILE A 152 9.40 -0.63 7.20
C ILE A 152 9.57 0.50 8.24
N LYS A 153 10.79 0.74 8.70
CA LYS A 153 11.17 1.77 9.70
C LYS A 153 10.47 1.58 11.06
N VAL A 154 10.36 0.34 11.49
CA VAL A 154 9.78 -0.06 12.78
C VAL A 154 10.87 -0.72 13.62
N SER A 155 10.86 -0.50 14.94
CA SER A 155 11.88 -1.12 15.80
C SER A 155 11.73 -2.66 15.80
N PRO A 156 12.84 -3.43 15.78
CA PRO A 156 12.80 -4.89 15.86
C PRO A 156 12.05 -5.40 17.10
N LYS A 157 12.14 -4.66 18.22
CA LYS A 157 11.42 -4.96 19.45
C LYS A 157 9.91 -4.91 19.25
N LEU A 158 9.40 -3.85 18.62
CA LEU A 158 7.97 -3.71 18.33
C LEU A 158 7.47 -4.80 17.35
N ILE A 159 8.29 -5.19 16.38
CA ILE A 159 7.95 -6.32 15.49
C ILE A 159 7.83 -7.63 16.27
N ALA A 160 8.76 -7.91 17.17
CA ALA A 160 8.70 -9.10 18.03
C ALA A 160 7.47 -9.07 18.97
N GLU A 161 7.10 -7.90 19.49
CA GLU A 161 5.87 -7.71 20.27
C GLU A 161 4.62 -8.04 19.43
N VAL A 162 4.54 -7.55 18.18
CA VAL A 162 3.46 -7.89 17.24
C VAL A 162 3.40 -9.40 16.97
N MET A 163 4.55 -10.05 16.76
CA MET A 163 4.59 -11.52 16.60
C MET A 163 4.08 -12.25 17.84
N GLY A 164 4.39 -11.74 19.03
CA GLY A 164 3.82 -12.26 20.29
C GLY A 164 2.29 -12.16 20.33
N VAL A 165 1.72 -11.08 19.79
CA VAL A 165 0.25 -10.95 19.64
C VAL A 165 -0.30 -11.93 18.61
N TYR A 166 0.39 -12.16 17.48
CA TYR A 166 -0.03 -13.17 16.51
C TYR A 166 0.03 -14.58 17.06
N GLN A 167 1.01 -14.92 17.91
CA GLN A 167 1.03 -16.23 18.59
C GLN A 167 -0.23 -16.47 19.44
N TYR A 168 -0.85 -15.40 19.97
CA TYR A 168 -2.11 -15.49 20.69
C TYR A 168 -3.33 -15.59 19.76
N CYS A 169 -3.25 -15.02 18.55
CA CYS A 169 -4.27 -15.18 17.51
C CYS A 169 -4.23 -16.56 16.86
N ASP A 170 -3.07 -17.21 16.87
CA ASP A 170 -2.83 -18.50 16.24
C ASP A 170 -3.52 -19.65 17.00
N PRO A 171 -4.54 -20.30 16.39
CA PRO A 171 -5.27 -21.38 17.04
C PRO A 171 -4.41 -22.63 17.30
N TYR A 172 -3.28 -22.80 16.60
CA TYR A 172 -2.40 -23.97 16.79
C TYR A 172 -1.53 -23.87 18.04
N LEU A 173 -1.24 -22.65 18.52
CA LEU A 173 -0.42 -22.44 19.71
C LEU A 173 -1.22 -22.49 21.02
N ASN A 174 -2.55 -22.49 20.95
CA ASN A 174 -3.46 -22.65 22.09
C ASN A 174 -3.11 -21.78 23.31
N ARG A 175 -2.73 -20.51 23.08
CA ARG A 175 -2.38 -19.58 24.16
C ARG A 175 -3.62 -19.22 24.96
N GLN A 176 -3.63 -19.55 26.25
CA GLN A 176 -4.78 -19.31 27.13
C GLN A 176 -4.90 -17.85 27.61
N GLN A 177 -3.77 -17.13 27.69
CA GLN A 177 -3.74 -15.78 28.21
C GLN A 177 -3.48 -14.77 27.09
N ALA A 178 -4.33 -13.75 27.02
CA ALA A 178 -4.12 -12.63 26.10
C ALA A 178 -2.89 -11.82 26.55
N PRO A 179 -2.02 -11.39 25.62
CA PRO A 179 -0.94 -10.48 25.94
C PRO A 179 -1.49 -9.14 26.40
N ASP A 180 -0.80 -8.45 27.30
CA ASP A 180 -1.12 -7.05 27.62
C ASP A 180 -0.59 -6.15 26.50
N SER A 181 -1.32 -6.11 25.39
CA SER A 181 -0.95 -5.35 24.20
C SER A 181 -2.14 -4.59 23.63
N LYS A 182 -1.93 -3.31 23.35
CA LYS A 182 -2.92 -2.44 22.72
C LYS A 182 -3.15 -2.80 21.24
N LEU A 183 -2.31 -3.65 20.66
CA LEU A 183 -2.38 -4.08 19.26
C LEU A 183 -3.27 -5.30 19.02
N ILE A 184 -3.88 -5.88 20.06
CA ILE A 184 -4.69 -7.11 19.93
C ILE A 184 -5.82 -6.96 18.91
N SER A 185 -6.56 -5.85 18.94
CA SER A 185 -7.68 -5.61 18.00
C SER A 185 -7.19 -5.60 16.56
N ALA A 186 -6.23 -4.72 16.25
CA ALA A 186 -5.67 -4.59 14.90
C ALA A 186 -5.04 -5.89 14.41
N CYS A 187 -4.28 -6.60 15.26
CA CYS A 187 -3.68 -7.89 14.88
C CYS A 187 -4.75 -8.96 14.64
N ARG A 188 -5.82 -9.02 15.44
CA ARG A 188 -6.94 -9.94 15.20
C ARG A 188 -7.63 -9.64 13.88
N ASP A 189 -7.84 -8.37 13.53
CA ASP A 189 -8.46 -8.00 12.26
C ASP A 189 -7.61 -8.44 11.06
N ILE A 190 -6.29 -8.26 11.13
CA ILE A 190 -5.35 -8.77 10.12
C ILE A 190 -5.36 -10.30 10.07
N TRP A 191 -5.34 -10.96 11.23
CA TRP A 191 -5.40 -12.41 11.33
C TRP A 191 -6.70 -12.96 10.72
N HIS A 192 -7.85 -12.35 11.00
CA HIS A 192 -9.13 -12.75 10.43
C HIS A 192 -9.14 -12.64 8.91
N ARG A 193 -8.50 -11.62 8.34
CA ARG A 193 -8.40 -11.44 6.88
C ARG A 193 -7.43 -12.41 6.21
N TYR A 194 -6.29 -12.71 6.83
CA TYR A 194 -5.17 -13.38 6.14
C TYR A 194 -4.62 -14.62 6.85
N GLY A 195 -4.77 -14.74 8.17
CA GLY A 195 -4.14 -15.77 9.00
C GLY A 195 -4.60 -17.20 8.69
N ASN A 196 -5.84 -17.37 8.24
CA ASN A 196 -6.38 -18.67 7.80
C ASN A 196 -6.36 -18.85 6.27
N GLY A 197 -5.72 -17.92 5.55
CA GLY A 197 -5.67 -17.90 4.09
C GLY A 197 -4.62 -18.83 3.49
N ASN A 198 -4.39 -18.70 2.18
CA ASN A 198 -3.29 -19.39 1.50
C ASN A 198 -1.97 -18.63 1.77
N PRO A 199 -0.93 -19.28 2.35
CA PRO A 199 0.34 -18.63 2.66
C PRO A 199 1.06 -18.04 1.44
N ASP A 200 1.01 -18.69 0.27
CA ASP A 200 1.64 -18.18 -0.95
C ASP A 200 0.99 -16.88 -1.42
N LYS A 201 -0.33 -16.74 -1.24
CA LYS A 201 -1.05 -15.50 -1.58
C LYS A 201 -0.66 -14.36 -0.63
N LEU A 202 -0.54 -14.66 0.67
CA LEU A 202 -0.09 -13.69 1.66
C LEU A 202 1.36 -13.26 1.36
N ASN A 203 2.24 -14.21 1.05
CA ASN A 203 3.63 -13.92 0.72
C ASN A 203 3.75 -13.02 -0.53
N GLN A 204 3.03 -13.34 -1.60
CA GLN A 204 2.97 -12.49 -2.80
C GLN A 204 2.46 -11.08 -2.48
N LEU A 205 1.42 -10.97 -1.65
CA LEU A 205 0.89 -9.69 -1.22
C LEU A 205 1.94 -8.91 -0.40
N ALA A 206 2.58 -9.54 0.58
CA ALA A 206 3.59 -8.92 1.42
C ALA A 206 4.80 -8.44 0.61
N ILE A 207 5.30 -9.24 -0.34
CA ILE A 207 6.37 -8.85 -1.27
C ILE A 207 5.96 -7.60 -2.05
N ASN A 208 4.73 -7.58 -2.59
CA ASN A 208 4.24 -6.42 -3.32
C ASN A 208 4.13 -5.18 -2.42
N LEU A 209 3.60 -5.32 -1.19
CA LEU A 209 3.43 -4.22 -0.23
C LEU A 209 4.78 -3.67 0.26
N GLN A 210 5.81 -4.51 0.37
CA GLN A 210 7.16 -4.08 0.72
C GLN A 210 7.77 -3.10 -0.30
N GLU A 211 7.34 -3.11 -1.56
CA GLU A 211 7.76 -2.13 -2.58
C GLU A 211 7.44 -0.68 -2.20
N TYR A 212 6.47 -0.45 -1.31
CA TYR A 212 6.16 0.89 -0.80
C TYR A 212 7.31 1.48 0.04
N TYR A 213 8.06 0.60 0.71
CA TYR A 213 9.07 0.96 1.70
C TYR A 213 10.51 0.94 1.15
N LYS A 214 10.70 0.46 -0.08
CA LYS A 214 11.97 0.49 -0.81
C LYS A 214 12.24 1.88 -1.37
#